data_AF-O35019-F1
#
_entry.id   AF-O35019-F1
#
_cell.length_a   1.000
_cell.length_b   1.000
_cell.length_c   1.000
_cell.angle_alpha   90.00
_cell.angle_beta   90.00
_cell.angle_gamma   90.00
#
_symmetry.space_group_name_H-M   'P 1'
#
loop_
_entity.id
_entity.type
_entity.pdbx_description
1 polymer ?
#
loop_
_entity_poly.entity_id
_entity_poly.type
_entity_poly.pdbx_seq_one_letter_code
_entity_poly.pdbx_strand_id
1 'polypeptide(L)' 'MSSPNTETLTQMIEEISQKLNMLNVGVIKAEDFSDEKIEDLTYLHRMVMKKESFSPSEMQAIAQELASLRK' A
#
# COMPACT_ATOMS: atom_id res chain seq x y z
N MET A 1 -2.22 -20.82 -7.69
CA MET A 1 -0.83 -20.37 -7.87
C MET A 1 -0.85 -18.86 -7.72
N SER A 2 -0.45 -18.34 -6.56
CA SER A 2 -0.35 -16.89 -6.37
C SER A 2 0.77 -16.37 -7.26
N SER A 3 0.48 -15.37 -8.10
CA SER A 3 1.51 -14.76 -8.94
C SER A 3 2.61 -14.17 -8.05
N PRO A 4 3.89 -14.20 -8.44
CA PRO A 4 4.99 -13.59 -7.66
C PRO A 4 4.72 -12.11 -7.34
N ASN A 5 3.98 -11.45 -8.23
CA ASN A 5 3.51 -10.08 -8.08
C ASN A 5 2.55 -9.91 -6.89
N THR A 6 1.65 -10.86 -6.65
CA THR A 6 0.67 -10.79 -5.56
C THR A 6 1.35 -10.82 -4.19
N GLU A 7 2.41 -11.61 -4.03
CA GLU A 7 3.19 -11.66 -2.78
C GLU A 7 3.91 -10.33 -2.55
N THR A 8 4.55 -9.78 -3.59
CA THR A 8 5.24 -8.49 -3.52
C THR A 8 4.27 -7.35 -3.20
N LEU A 9 3.09 -7.31 -3.85
CA LEU A 9 2.02 -6.35 -3.57
C LEU A 9 1.53 -6.47 -2.12
N THR A 10 1.29 -7.70 -1.65
CA THR A 10 0.83 -7.96 -0.27
C THR A 10 1.84 -7.41 0.73
N GLN A 11 3.12 -7.71 0.54
CA GLN A 11 4.18 -7.23 1.41
C GLN A 11 4.25 -5.69 1.42
N MET A 12 4.16 -5.04 0.27
CA MET A 12 4.17 -3.56 0.20
C MET A 12 2.98 -2.93 0.93
N ILE A 13 1.78 -3.50 0.77
CA ILE A 13 0.56 -3.03 1.46
C ILE A 13 0.74 -3.19 2.97
N GLU A 14 1.20 -4.35 3.43
CA GLU A 14 1.43 -4.63 4.84
C GLU A 14 2.44 -3.65 5.45
N GLU A 15 3.56 -3.43 4.78
CA GLU A 15 4.60 -2.50 5.26
C GLU A 15 4.07 -1.06 5.33
N ILE A 16 3.34 -0.57 4.32
CA ILE A 16 2.69 0.76 4.36
C ILE A 16 1.71 0.83 5.55
N SER A 17 0.89 -0.20 5.72
CA SER A 17 -0.14 -0.28 6.77
C SER A 17 0.47 -0.22 8.16
N GLN A 18 1.54 -0.99 8.39
CA GLN A 18 2.31 -0.98 9.62
C GLN A 18 2.94 0.40 9.85
N LYS A 19 3.52 1.01 8.81
CA LYS A 19 4.16 2.33 8.90
C LYS A 19 3.18 3.45 9.27
N LEU A 20 1.95 3.37 8.78
CA LEU A 20 0.88 4.32 9.10
C LEU A 20 0.13 3.99 10.39
N ASN A 21 0.52 2.91 11.09
CA ASN A 21 -0.18 2.37 12.26
C ASN A 21 -1.68 2.12 11.99
N MET A 22 -2.00 1.78 10.74
CA MET A 22 -3.36 1.52 10.32
C MET A 22 -3.66 0.03 10.50
N LEU A 23 -4.04 -0.36 11.72
CA LEU A 23 -4.43 -1.74 12.05
C LEU A 23 -5.62 -2.26 11.21
N ASN A 24 -6.35 -1.36 10.56
CA ASN A 24 -7.57 -1.66 9.79
C ASN A 24 -7.33 -1.87 8.28
N VAL A 25 -6.09 -1.80 7.78
CA VAL A 25 -5.81 -1.94 6.33
C VAL A 25 -5.86 -3.39 5.85
N GLY A 26 -6.11 -4.35 6.74
CA GLY A 26 -6.38 -5.76 6.35
C GLY A 26 -7.59 -5.94 5.39
N VAL A 27 -8.29 -4.86 5.06
CA VAL A 27 -9.32 -4.82 4.01
C VAL A 27 -8.71 -4.76 2.60
N ILE A 28 -7.47 -4.29 2.47
CA ILE A 28 -6.78 -4.11 1.20
C ILE A 28 -5.98 -5.37 0.90
N LYS A 29 -6.47 -6.18 -0.03
CA LYS A 29 -5.79 -7.42 -0.44
C LYS A 29 -5.07 -7.18 -1.76
N ALA A 30 -3.91 -7.80 -1.94
CA ALA A 30 -3.18 -7.75 -3.20
C ALA A 30 -4.00 -8.27 -4.40
N GLU A 31 -5.00 -9.11 -4.16
CA GLU A 31 -5.94 -9.58 -5.20
C GLU A 31 -6.80 -8.47 -5.80
N ASP A 32 -6.96 -7.34 -5.08
CA ASP A 32 -7.72 -6.19 -5.56
C ASP A 32 -6.88 -5.26 -6.48
N PHE A 33 -5.60 -5.54 -6.67
CA PHE A 33 -4.69 -4.72 -7.49
C PHE A 33 -4.38 -5.40 -8.82
N SER A 34 -4.28 -4.60 -9.89
CA SER A 34 -3.77 -5.09 -11.18
C SER A 34 -2.25 -5.18 -11.12
N ASP A 35 -1.67 -6.07 -11.94
CA ASP A 35 -0.23 -6.03 -12.20
C ASP A 35 0.24 -4.65 -12.70
N GLU A 36 -0.62 -3.94 -13.45
CA GLU A 36 -0.40 -2.56 -13.90
C GLU A 36 -0.22 -1.54 -12.76
N LYS A 37 -0.66 -1.87 -11.54
CA LYS A 37 -0.59 -1.01 -10.35
C LYS A 37 0.62 -1.29 -9.47
N ILE A 38 1.44 -2.29 -9.82
CA ILE A 38 2.65 -2.62 -9.07
C ILE A 38 3.62 -1.45 -9.08
N GLU A 39 3.81 -0.77 -10.21
CA GLU A 39 4.72 0.38 -10.30
C GLU A 39 4.26 1.54 -9.43
N ASP A 40 2.96 1.88 -9.51
CA ASP A 40 2.33 2.92 -8.68
C ASP A 40 2.44 2.60 -7.19
N LEU A 41 2.14 1.35 -6.80
CA LEU A 41 2.25 0.92 -5.40
C LEU A 41 3.69 0.92 -4.92
N THR A 42 4.64 0.49 -5.75
CA THR A 42 6.07 0.52 -5.44
C THR A 42 6.54 1.96 -5.21
N TYR A 43 6.06 2.90 -6.02
CA TYR A 43 6.35 4.32 -5.83
C TYR A 43 5.79 4.84 -4.50
N LEU A 44 4.52 4.53 -4.21
CA LEU A 44 3.87 4.90 -2.95
C LEU A 44 4.61 4.31 -1.74
N HIS A 45 4.92 3.01 -1.80
CA HIS A 45 5.68 2.30 -0.78
C HIS A 45 7.03 2.97 -0.51
N ARG A 46 7.82 3.24 -1.55
CA ARG A 46 9.13 3.90 -1.42
C ARG A 46 8.99 5.29 -0.79
N MET A 47 7.96 6.06 -1.17
CA MET A 47 7.70 7.37 -0.59
C MET A 47 7.36 7.26 0.90
N VAL A 48 6.53 6.28 1.26
CA VAL A 48 6.10 6.03 2.64
C VAL A 48 7.28 5.58 3.52
N MET A 49 8.11 4.68 3.01
CA MET A 49 9.28 4.15 3.74
C MET A 49 10.37 5.19 3.95
N LYS A 50 10.50 6.17 3.06
CA LYS A 50 11.49 7.25 3.17
C LYS A 50 11.23 8.18 4.36
N LYS A 51 9.99 8.28 4.84
CA LYS A 51 9.62 9.20 5.92
C LYS A 51 9.60 8.48 7.27
N GLU A 52 9.98 9.17 8.33
CA GLU A 52 9.96 8.60 9.68
C GLU A 52 8.56 8.61 10.29
N SER A 53 7.79 9.68 10.06
CA SER A 53 6.46 9.92 10.63
C SER A 53 5.55 10.66 9.66
N PHE A 54 4.24 10.50 9.84
CA PHE A 54 3.20 11.14 9.04
C PHE A 54 2.26 11.93 9.94
N SER A 55 1.80 13.10 9.48
CA SER A 55 0.66 13.77 10.10
C SER A 55 -0.64 13.02 9.78
N PRO A 56 -1.72 13.20 10.56
CA PRO A 56 -3.01 12.57 10.27
C PRO A 56 -3.53 12.81 8.85
N SER A 57 -3.33 14.03 8.32
CA SER A 57 -3.71 14.38 6.95
C SER A 57 -2.90 13.61 5.90
N GLU A 58 -1.61 13.39 6.15
CA GLU A 58 -0.77 12.60 5.23
C GLU A 58 -1.13 11.13 5.27
N MET A 59 -1.38 10.56 6.46
CA MET A 59 -1.87 9.18 6.59
C MET A 59 -3.18 8.99 5.81
N GLN A 60 -4.10 9.94 5.93
CA GLN A 60 -5.35 9.92 5.19
C GLN A 60 -5.14 10.01 3.68
N ALA A 61 -4.25 10.89 3.22
CA ALA A 61 -3.91 11.01 1.80
C ALA A 61 -3.30 9.71 1.23
N ILE A 62 -2.38 9.07 1.97
CA ILE A 62 -1.77 7.80 1.58
C ILE A 62 -2.81 6.68 1.55
N ALA A 63 -3.71 6.62 2.53
CA ALA A 63 -4.80 5.65 2.56
C ALA A 63 -5.76 5.82 1.37
N GLN A 64 -6.06 7.07 1.00
CA GLN A 64 -6.88 7.38 -0.18
C GLN A 64 -6.19 6.99 -1.48
N GLU A 65 -4.89 7.26 -1.59
CA GLU A 65 -4.09 6.84 -2.75
C GLU A 65 -4.03 5.31 -2.85
N LEU A 66 -3.78 4.62 -1.74
CA LEU A 66 -3.78 3.16 -1.72
C LEU A 66 -5.15 2.58 -2.13
N ALA A 67 -6.24 3.23 -1.72
CA ALA A 67 -7.60 2.85 -2.13
C ALA A 67 -7.91 3.20 -3.60
N SER A 68 -7.30 4.25 -4.18
CA SER A 68 -7.49 4.65 -5.59
C SER A 68 -6.76 3.71 -6.56
N LEU A 69 -5.70 3.04 -6.07
CA LEU A 69 -4.97 2.01 -6.81
C LEU A 69 -5.70 0.66 -6.87
N ARG A 70 -6.80 0.49 -6.12
CA ARG A 70 -7.66 -0.68 -6.18
C ARG A 70 -8.44 -0.71 -7.51
N LYS A 71 -8.54 -1.88 -8.15
CA LYS A 71 -9.36 -2.08 -9.35
C LYS A 71 -10.85 -1.81 -9.09
#